data_AF-A0A6N8GCM2-F1
#
_entry.id   AF-A0A6N8GCM2-F1
#
_cell.length_a   1.000
_cell.length_b   1.000
_cell.length_c   1.000
_cell.angle_alpha   90.00
_cell.angle_beta   90.00
_cell.angle_gamma   90.00
#
_symmetry.space_group_name_H-M   'P 1'
#
loop_
_entity.id
_entity.type
_entity.pdbx_description
1 polymer ?
#
loop_
_entity_poly.entity_id
_entity_poly.type
_entity_poly.pdbx_seq_one_letter_code
_entity_poly.pdbx_strand_id
1 'polypeptide(L)'
;MLPGFTFNEGRHTHRTWLAEDGVPEVARAARLGHRMRGMGDVYEHATPAMKEQVREVLDDRWRHSLRTLNESERRWIVETVPRLGEYYRASDEKRAS
;
A
#
# COMPACT_ATOMS: atom_id res chain seq x y z
N MET A 1 -0.97 15.67 7.48
CA MET A 1 -1.94 14.61 7.20
C MET A 1 -2.97 15.16 6.23
N LEU A 2 -3.36 14.41 5.20
CA LEU A 2 -4.51 14.79 4.38
C LEU A 2 -5.77 14.70 5.26
N PRO A 3 -6.61 15.74 5.34
CA PRO A 3 -7.84 15.68 6.13
C PRO A 3 -8.71 14.51 5.64
N GLY A 4 -9.08 13.60 6.55
CA GLY A 4 -9.90 12.42 6.21
C GLY A 4 -9.14 11.19 5.71
N PHE A 5 -7.80 11.17 5.80
CA PHE A 5 -7.00 9.96 5.52
C PHE A 5 -6.25 9.51 6.77
N THR A 6 -6.84 8.59 7.51
CA THR A 6 -6.21 7.86 8.60
C THR A 6 -5.50 6.60 8.07
N PHE A 7 -4.48 6.12 8.78
CA PHE A 7 -3.77 4.89 8.40
C PHE A 7 -4.69 3.65 8.29
N ASN A 8 -5.78 3.60 9.06
CA ASN A 8 -6.77 2.51 8.97
C ASN A 8 -7.55 2.56 7.65
N GLU A 9 -7.95 3.75 7.19
CA GLU A 9 -8.62 3.91 5.90
C GLU A 9 -7.70 3.51 4.74
N GLY A 10 -6.40 3.81 4.86
CA GLY A 10 -5.39 3.35 3.90
C GLY A 10 -5.32 1.82 3.77
N ARG A 11 -5.44 1.07 4.88
CA ARG A 11 -5.45 -0.40 4.86
C ARG A 11 -6.70 -0.99 4.22
N HIS A 12 -7.88 -0.40 4.49
CA HIS A 12 -9.12 -0.84 3.86
C HIS A 12 -9.12 -0.58 2.35
N THR A 13 -8.74 0.62 1.93
CA THR A 13 -8.59 0.98 0.51
C THR A 13 -7.59 0.08 -0.20
N HIS A 14 -6.44 -0.20 0.42
CA HIS A 14 -5.43 -1.11 -0.15
C HIS A 14 -5.98 -2.52 -0.38
N ARG A 15 -6.79 -3.05 0.54
CA ARG A 15 -7.41 -4.37 0.37
C ARG A 15 -8.39 -4.38 -0.82
N THR A 16 -9.20 -3.34 -0.96
CA THR A 16 -10.17 -3.20 -2.04
C THR A 16 -9.49 -3.08 -3.40
N TRP A 17 -8.45 -2.25 -3.53
CA TRP A 17 -7.70 -2.09 -4.78
C TRP A 17 -7.06 -3.38 -5.25
N LEU A 18 -6.38 -4.12 -4.37
CA LEU A 18 -5.82 -5.41 -4.76
C LEU A 18 -6.92 -6.41 -5.19
N ALA A 19 -8.13 -6.31 -4.63
CA ALA A 19 -9.24 -7.16 -5.06
C ALA A 19 -9.76 -6.79 -6.44
N GLU A 20 -9.87 -5.49 -6.74
CA GLU A 20 -10.23 -4.98 -8.08
C GLU A 20 -9.22 -5.42 -9.14
N ASP A 21 -7.94 -5.49 -8.80
CA ASP A 21 -6.87 -5.96 -9.71
C ASP A 21 -6.77 -7.49 -9.79
N GLY A 22 -7.73 -8.22 -9.21
CA GLY A 22 -7.79 -9.68 -9.27
C GLY A 22 -6.74 -10.40 -8.43
N VAL A 23 -6.10 -9.75 -7.47
CA VAL A 23 -5.15 -10.41 -6.57
C VAL A 23 -5.91 -11.38 -5.64
N PRO A 24 -5.50 -12.67 -5.56
CA PRO A 24 -6.13 -13.65 -4.68
C PRO A 24 -6.18 -13.23 -3.21
N GLU A 25 -7.22 -13.65 -2.48
CA GLU A 25 -7.41 -13.25 -1.07
C GLU A 25 -6.21 -13.58 -0.18
N VAL A 26 -5.65 -14.78 -0.32
CA VAL A 26 -4.46 -15.21 0.44
C VAL A 26 -3.28 -14.26 0.26
N ALA A 27 -3.07 -13.72 -0.93
CA ALA A 27 -1.99 -12.78 -1.21
C ALA A 27 -2.31 -11.38 -0.67
N ARG A 28 -3.57 -10.94 -0.75
CA ARG A 28 -4.02 -9.67 -0.13
C ARG A 28 -3.87 -9.71 1.38
N ALA A 29 -4.28 -10.81 2.01
CA ALA A 29 -4.18 -11.03 3.45
C ALA A 29 -2.71 -11.05 3.89
N ALA A 30 -1.86 -11.82 3.21
CA ALA A 30 -0.43 -11.87 3.48
C ALA A 30 0.24 -10.49 3.33
N ARG A 31 -0.09 -9.73 2.28
CA ARG A 31 0.44 -8.38 2.05
C ARG A 31 0.08 -7.40 3.18
N LEU A 32 -1.14 -7.50 3.70
CA LEU A 32 -1.64 -6.61 4.76
C LEU A 32 -1.32 -7.10 6.17
N GLY A 33 -0.75 -8.30 6.32
CA GLY A 33 -0.49 -8.94 7.60
C GLY A 33 -1.76 -9.44 8.31
N HIS A 34 -2.83 -9.69 7.55
CA HIS A 34 -4.08 -10.24 8.09
C HIS A 34 -4.03 -11.77 8.12
N ARG A 35 -4.61 -12.38 9.16
CA ARG A 35 -4.91 -13.81 9.16
C ARG A 35 -6.21 -14.05 8.38
N MET A 36 -6.24 -15.12 7.59
CA MET A 36 -7.48 -15.55 6.94
C MET A 36 -8.37 -16.25 7.98
N ARG A 37 -9.69 -16.11 7.85
CA ARG A 37 -10.65 -16.81 8.72
C ARG A 37 -11.13 -18.07 8.00
N GLY A 38 -11.28 -19.17 8.74
CA GLY A 38 -11.83 -20.43 8.21
C GLY A 38 -10.78 -21.32 7.54
N MET A 39 -11.24 -22.25 6.68
CA MET A 39 -10.39 -23.30 6.07
C MET A 39 -9.31 -22.75 5.12
N GLY A 40 -9.44 -21.52 4.63
CA GLY A 40 -8.45 -20.92 3.73
C GLY A 40 -7.05 -20.81 4.36
N ASP A 41 -6.96 -20.53 5.67
CA ASP A 41 -5.67 -20.41 6.37
C ASP A 41 -4.90 -21.75 6.45
N VAL A 42 -5.63 -22.86 6.28
CA VAL A 42 -5.09 -24.23 6.35
C VAL A 42 -4.61 -24.73 4.99
N TYR A 43 -5.21 -24.27 3.88
CA TYR A 43 -4.97 -24.84 2.56
C TYR A 43 -4.37 -23.87 1.54
N GLU A 44 -4.42 -22.57 1.79
CA GLU A 44 -3.92 -21.58 0.85
C GLU A 44 -2.71 -20.83 1.42
N HIS A 45 -1.64 -20.78 0.63
CA HIS A 45 -0.45 -20.00 0.93
C HIS A 45 -0.16 -19.03 -0.20
N ALA A 46 0.28 -17.83 0.15
CA ALA A 46 0.71 -16.85 -0.83
C ALA A 46 1.96 -17.36 -1.57
N THR A 47 1.80 -17.72 -2.84
CA THR A 47 2.89 -18.22 -3.67
C THR A 47 3.80 -17.08 -4.13
N PRO A 48 5.04 -17.36 -4.60
CA PRO A 48 5.89 -16.34 -5.21
C PRO A 48 5.22 -15.62 -6.38
N ALA A 49 4.49 -16.34 -7.24
CA ALA A 49 3.76 -15.73 -8.36
C ALA A 49 2.68 -14.74 -7.90
N MET A 50 1.94 -15.06 -6.84
CA MET A 50 0.95 -14.12 -6.29
C MET A 50 1.60 -12.90 -5.63
N LYS A 51 2.79 -13.05 -5.03
CA LYS A 51 3.58 -11.92 -4.51
C LYS A 51 4.08 -11.02 -5.63
N GLU A 52 4.48 -11.60 -6.76
CA GLU A 52 4.85 -10.83 -7.94
C GLU A 52 3.63 -10.09 -8.52
N GLN A 53 2.48 -10.74 -8.63
CA GLN A 53 1.23 -10.08 -9.04
C GLN A 53 0.92 -8.87 -8.15
N VAL A 54 1.04 -9.00 -6.82
CA VAL A 54 0.87 -7.85 -5.89
C VAL A 54 1.85 -6.72 -6.22
N ARG A 55 3.11 -7.03 -6.56
CA ARG A 55 4.11 -6.02 -6.91
C ARG A 55 3.74 -5.32 -8.22
N GLU A 56 3.38 -6.08 -9.25
CA GLU A 56 3.02 -5.57 -10.57
C GLU A 56 1.82 -4.62 -10.50
N VAL A 57 0.72 -5.03 -9.87
CA VAL A 57 -0.50 -4.20 -9.79
C VAL A 57 -0.27 -2.91 -9.00
N LEU A 58 0.57 -2.95 -7.96
CA LEU A 58 0.92 -1.76 -7.19
C LEU A 58 1.86 -0.82 -7.97
N ASP A 59 2.81 -1.36 -8.74
CA ASP A 59 3.68 -0.57 -9.63
C ASP A 59 2.85 0.10 -10.73
N ASP A 60 1.90 -0.62 -11.32
CA ASP A 60 1.00 -0.08 -12.34
C ASP A 60 0.11 1.03 -11.80
N ARG A 61 -0.50 0.85 -10.62
CA ARG A 61 -1.28 1.89 -9.94
C ARG A 61 -0.43 3.11 -9.62
N TRP A 62 0.79 2.91 -9.14
CA TRP A 62 1.74 3.99 -8.91
C TRP A 62 2.03 4.76 -10.19
N ARG A 63 2.45 4.09 -11.27
CA ARG A 63 2.71 4.72 -12.58
C ARG A 63 1.48 5.44 -13.12
N HIS A 64 0.29 4.88 -12.91
CA HIS A 64 -0.97 5.52 -13.28
C HIS A 64 -1.19 6.82 -12.51
N SER A 65 -1.03 6.81 -11.18
CA SER A 65 -1.16 8.03 -10.37
C SER A 65 -0.15 9.10 -10.77
N LEU A 66 1.08 8.74 -11.15
CA LEU A 66 2.08 9.72 -11.60
C LEU A 66 1.69 10.41 -12.92
N ARG A 67 0.91 9.74 -13.78
CA ARG A 67 0.42 10.31 -15.04
C ARG A 67 -0.69 11.33 -14.84
N THR A 68 -1.38 11.31 -13.70
CA THR A 68 -2.46 12.27 -13.40
C THR A 68 -1.96 13.56 -12.74
N LEU A 69 -0.68 13.61 -12.36
CA LEU A 69 -0.06 14.77 -11.71
C LEU A 69 0.50 15.75 -12.74
N ASN A 70 0.54 17.03 -12.38
CA ASN A 70 1.34 17.99 -13.13
C ASN A 70 2.84 17.79 -12.89
N GLU A 71 3.67 18.42 -13.71
CA GLU A 71 5.14 18.26 -13.67
C GLU A 71 5.74 18.63 -12.30
N SER A 72 5.26 19.70 -11.67
CA SER A 72 5.75 20.14 -10.36
C SER A 72 5.37 19.17 -9.25
N GLU A 73 4.13 18.70 -9.24
CA GLU A 73 3.63 17.69 -8.29
C GLU A 73 4.36 16.36 -8.45
N ARG A 74 4.53 15.90 -9.69
CA ARG A 74 5.24 14.65 -10.01
C ARG A 74 6.68 14.70 -9.52
N ARG A 75 7.38 15.80 -9.80
CA ARG A 75 8.77 16.01 -9.35
C ARG A 75 8.86 15.98 -7.83
N TRP A 76 7.98 16.73 -7.15
CA TRP A 76 7.93 16.74 -5.70
C TRP A 76 7.71 15.34 -5.11
N ILE A 77 6.71 14.60 -5.60
CA ILE A 77 6.42 13.25 -5.10
C ILE A 77 7.60 12.30 -5.31
N VAL A 78 8.21 12.28 -6.50
CA VAL A 78 9.33 11.37 -6.81
C VAL A 78 10.56 11.68 -5.94
N GLU A 79 10.82 12.95 -5.65
CA GLU A 79 11.94 13.37 -4.80
C GLU A 79 11.66 13.17 -3.30
N THR A 80 10.41 13.29 -2.87
CA THR A 80 10.03 13.22 -1.45
C THR A 80 9.75 11.79 -0.99
N VAL A 81 9.16 10.92 -1.81
CA VAL A 81 8.80 9.53 -1.42
C VAL A 81 9.97 8.70 -0.87
N PRO A 82 11.17 8.70 -1.46
CA PRO A 82 12.31 7.97 -0.88
C PRO A 82 12.72 8.49 0.51
N ARG A 83 12.44 9.76 0.80
CA ARG A 83 12.77 10.45 2.05
C ARG A 83 11.58 10.56 3.01
N LEU A 84 10.41 9.99 2.68
CA LEU A 84 9.20 10.16 3.48
C LEU A 84 9.39 9.64 4.92
N GLY A 85 10.24 8.63 5.12
CA GLY A 85 10.62 8.12 6.45
C GLY A 85 11.28 9.17 7.38
N GLU A 86 11.96 10.16 6.82
CA GLU A 86 12.59 11.26 7.58
C GLU A 86 11.52 12.19 8.18
N TYR A 87 10.42 12.40 7.46
CA TYR A 87 9.30 13.23 7.91
C TYR A 87 8.46 12.56 9.01
N TYR A 88 8.38 11.23 9.01
CA TYR A 88 7.67 10.48 10.06
C TYR A 88 8.44 10.45 11.39
N ARG A 89 9.77 10.25 11.38
CA ARG A 89 10.56 10.30 12.64
C ARG A 89 10.47 11.65 13.35
N ALA A 90 10.58 12.73 12.57
CA ALA A 90 10.57 14.08 13.12
C ALA A 90 9.23 14.49 13.76
N SER A 91 8.12 13.83 13.39
CA SER A 91 6.79 14.14 13.93
C SER A 91 6.43 13.31 15.17
N ASP A 92 6.99 12.12 15.33
CA ASP A 92 6.89 11.33 16.57
C ASP A 92 7.74 11.94 17.70
N GLU A 93 8.94 12.47 17.38
CA GLU A 93 9.81 13.15 18.37
C GLU A 93 9.16 14.42 18.96
N LYS A 94 8.39 15.17 18.17
CA LYS A 94 7.67 16.37 18.65
C LYS A 94 6.45 16.07 19.51
N ARG A 95 5.96 14.84 19.54
CA ARG A 95 4.83 14.42 20.39
C ARG A 95 5.27 13.83 21.73
N ALA A 96 6.57 13.56 21.90
CA ALA A 96 7.14 12.97 23.10
C ALA A 96 7.80 14.00 24.04
N SER A 97 7.59 15.30 23.81
CA SER A 97 8.15 16.40 24.62
C SER A 97 7.10 17.37 25.13
#